data_AF-M1ZRW9-F1
#
_entry.id   AF-M1ZRW9-F1
#
_cell.length_a   1.000
_cell.length_b   1.000
_cell.length_c   1.000
_cell.angle_alpha   90.00
_cell.angle_beta   90.00
_cell.angle_gamma   90.00
#
_symmetry.space_group_name_H-M   'P 1'
#
loop_
_entity.id
_entity.type
_entity.pdbx_description
1 polymer ?
#
loop_
_entity_poly.entity_id
_entity_poly.type
_entity_poly.pdbx_seq_one_letter_code
_entity_poly.pdbx_strand_id
1 'polypeptide(L)'
;KRGKEIVPTSKGKQVIDLVPKDLKSPLLTAKWERELDSISKGNLRGQIFINKMRDYSTKLVEDVKNSKDKYVHDNLTGKKCPQCGKYMLEVKGKNGIINVCQDRECGYRENVSRFTNVRCPQCHVKLELRGEGQGQIYVCTRCSFREKLSSFNKKYRNNQEKLNKRDVAKYMKKMQKENDEPINSALAEALSKLKL
;
A
#
# COMPACT_ATOMS: atom_id res chain seq x y z
N LYS A 1 2.86 15.94 5.48
CA LYS A 1 3.24 15.01 6.57
C LYS A 1 2.48 15.47 7.81
N ARG A 2 1.65 14.61 8.42
CA ARG A 2 1.13 14.89 9.77
C ARG A 2 2.34 14.79 10.72
N GLY A 3 2.45 15.66 11.72
CA GLY A 3 3.64 15.83 12.57
C GLY A 3 3.98 14.61 13.45
N LYS A 4 4.54 14.85 14.64
CA LYS A 4 4.82 13.80 15.65
C LYS A 4 3.64 13.52 16.59
N GLU A 5 2.43 13.92 16.20
CA GLU A 5 1.23 13.83 17.03
C GLU A 5 0.46 12.53 16.76
N ILE A 6 -0.16 11.98 17.81
CA ILE A 6 -1.04 10.81 17.71
C ILE A 6 -2.45 11.31 17.35
N VAL A 7 -2.93 10.93 16.17
CA VAL A 7 -4.27 11.30 15.68
C VAL A 7 -5.14 10.05 15.60
N PRO A 8 -6.33 10.03 16.24
CA PRO A 8 -7.21 8.87 16.19
C PRO A 8 -7.74 8.63 14.76
N THR A 9 -7.86 7.36 14.39
CA THR A 9 -8.52 6.95 13.15
C THR A 9 -10.03 7.09 13.27
N SER A 10 -10.74 7.25 12.14
CA SER A 10 -12.21 7.31 12.12
C SER A 10 -12.83 6.04 12.71
N LYS A 11 -12.31 4.87 12.29
CA LYS A 11 -12.61 3.57 12.90
C LYS A 11 -12.40 3.56 14.43
N GLY A 12 -11.29 4.11 14.90
CA GLY A 12 -10.99 4.18 16.34
C GLY A 12 -12.03 5.00 17.11
N LYS A 13 -12.44 6.16 16.58
CA LYS A 13 -13.49 6.99 17.18
C LYS A 13 -14.82 6.24 17.27
N GLN A 14 -15.23 5.63 16.16
CA GLN A 14 -16.49 4.91 16.10
C GLN A 14 -16.55 3.71 17.06
N VAL A 15 -15.43 2.99 17.24
CA VAL A 15 -15.37 1.92 18.26
C VAL A 15 -15.59 2.50 19.65
N ILE A 16 -14.95 3.61 20.01
CA ILE A 16 -15.11 4.24 21.33
C ILE A 16 -16.54 4.76 21.57
N ASP A 17 -17.23 5.17 20.50
CA ASP A 17 -18.62 5.60 20.57
C ASP A 17 -19.57 4.43 20.84
N LEU A 18 -19.30 3.25 20.25
CA LEU A 18 -20.09 2.02 20.45
C LEU A 18 -19.83 1.32 21.79
N VAL A 19 -18.65 1.56 22.39
CA VAL A 19 -18.27 0.92 23.65
C VAL A 19 -19.06 1.54 24.82
N PRO A 20 -19.63 0.71 25.73
CA PRO A 20 -20.33 1.18 26.92
C PRO A 20 -19.50 2.16 27.76
N LYS A 21 -20.17 3.14 28.38
CA LYS A 21 -19.51 4.23 29.14
C LYS A 21 -18.58 3.73 30.23
N ASP A 22 -18.96 2.65 30.91
CA ASP A 22 -18.17 2.10 32.00
C ASP A 22 -16.83 1.52 31.51
N LEU A 23 -16.84 0.80 30.39
CA LEU A 23 -15.63 0.18 29.83
C LEU A 23 -14.61 1.19 29.29
N LYS A 24 -15.07 2.37 28.83
CA LYS A 24 -14.18 3.47 28.42
C LYS A 24 -13.77 4.41 29.55
N SER A 25 -14.20 4.12 30.79
CA SER A 25 -13.88 4.95 31.95
C SER A 25 -12.50 4.59 32.50
N PRO A 26 -11.59 5.57 32.67
CA PRO A 26 -10.31 5.33 33.33
C PRO A 26 -10.46 4.89 34.79
N LEU A 27 -11.60 5.20 35.42
CA LEU A 27 -11.90 4.79 36.79
C LEU A 27 -12.06 3.27 36.93
N LEU A 28 -12.68 2.61 35.95
CA LEU A 28 -12.86 1.17 35.97
C LEU A 28 -11.49 0.46 35.87
N THR A 29 -10.64 0.91 34.94
CA THR A 29 -9.27 0.42 34.82
C THR A 29 -8.49 0.59 36.11
N ALA A 30 -8.57 1.78 36.74
CA ALA A 30 -7.88 2.04 38.00
C ALA A 30 -8.37 1.17 39.17
N LYS A 31 -9.62 0.67 39.13
CA LYS A 31 -10.13 -0.29 40.11
C LYS A 31 -9.55 -1.68 39.88
N TRP A 32 -9.50 -2.15 38.63
CA TRP A 32 -8.94 -3.46 38.30
C TRP A 32 -7.45 -3.55 38.65
N GLU A 33 -6.66 -2.52 38.33
CA GLU A 33 -5.23 -2.50 38.68
C GLU A 33 -5.02 -2.60 40.21
N ARG A 34 -5.87 -1.94 41.00
CA ARG A 34 -5.85 -2.06 42.47
C ARG A 34 -6.24 -3.45 42.98
N GLU A 35 -7.26 -4.07 42.36
CA GLU A 35 -7.65 -5.44 42.71
C GLU A 35 -6.54 -6.43 42.35
N LEU A 36 -5.90 -6.27 41.19
CA LEU A 36 -4.76 -7.09 40.75
C LEU A 36 -3.53 -6.93 41.66
N ASP A 37 -3.21 -5.70 42.08
CA ASP A 37 -2.16 -5.43 43.07
C ASP A 37 -2.49 -6.06 44.44
N SER A 38 -3.76 -6.05 44.84
CA SER A 38 -4.19 -6.70 46.09
C SER A 38 -4.09 -8.23 46.00
N ILE A 39 -4.32 -8.82 44.82
CA ILE A 39 -4.11 -10.25 44.57
C ILE A 39 -2.62 -10.60 44.62
N SER A 40 -1.75 -9.78 44.02
CA SER A 40 -0.29 -10.02 44.05
C SER A 40 0.27 -10.01 45.47
N LYS A 41 -0.30 -9.17 46.34
CA LYS A 41 0.01 -9.10 47.78
C LYS A 41 -0.63 -10.19 48.63
N GLY A 42 -1.49 -11.04 48.04
CA GLY A 42 -2.19 -12.11 48.75
C GLY A 42 -3.43 -11.67 49.54
N ASN A 43 -3.83 -10.39 49.45
CA ASN A 43 -4.99 -9.82 50.17
C ASN A 43 -6.34 -10.18 49.53
N LEU A 44 -6.34 -10.56 48.25
CA LEU A 44 -7.53 -10.99 47.51
C LEU A 44 -7.29 -12.32 46.81
N ARG A 45 -8.33 -13.16 46.77
CA ARG A 45 -8.30 -14.41 46.01
C ARG A 45 -8.56 -14.14 44.54
N GLY A 46 -7.63 -14.51 43.67
CA GLY A 46 -7.76 -14.35 42.21
C GLY A 46 -9.03 -14.99 41.63
N GLN A 47 -9.50 -16.10 42.20
CA GLN A 47 -10.73 -16.75 41.74
C GLN A 47 -11.97 -15.86 41.85
N ILE A 48 -12.05 -15.04 42.91
CA ILE A 48 -13.17 -14.11 43.12
C ILE A 48 -13.15 -13.04 42.03
N PHE A 49 -11.97 -12.48 41.74
CA PHE A 49 -11.79 -11.52 40.66
C PHE A 49 -12.18 -12.10 39.31
N ILE A 50 -11.70 -13.30 38.97
CA ILE A 50 -12.03 -13.96 37.70
C ILE A 50 -13.54 -14.17 37.56
N ASN A 51 -14.24 -14.59 38.63
CA ASN A 51 -15.69 -14.77 38.58
C ASN A 51 -16.41 -13.43 38.34
N LYS A 52 -16.03 -12.37 39.04
CA LYS A 52 -16.57 -11.02 38.79
C LYS A 52 -16.37 -10.58 37.33
N MET A 53 -15.20 -10.86 36.76
CA MET A 53 -14.88 -10.51 35.38
C MET A 53 -15.71 -11.29 34.36
N ARG A 54 -16.00 -12.57 34.63
CA ARG A 54 -16.92 -13.38 33.82
C ARG A 54 -18.33 -12.81 33.87
N ASP A 55 -18.85 -12.54 35.07
CA ASP A 55 -20.20 -12.01 35.25
C ASP A 55 -20.36 -10.64 34.57
N TYR A 56 -19.36 -9.78 34.70
CA TYR A 56 -19.33 -8.48 34.03
C TYR A 56 -19.30 -8.63 32.51
N SER A 57 -18.47 -9.54 31.99
CA SER A 57 -18.40 -9.81 30.55
C SER A 57 -19.72 -10.34 29.99
N THR A 58 -20.39 -11.24 30.71
CA THR A 58 -21.71 -11.77 30.31
C THR A 58 -22.74 -10.65 30.17
N LYS A 59 -22.83 -9.77 31.17
CA LYS A 59 -23.73 -8.60 31.13
C LYS A 59 -23.44 -7.69 29.95
N LEU A 60 -22.17 -7.39 29.70
CA LEU A 60 -21.79 -6.58 28.54
C LEU A 60 -22.20 -7.21 27.21
N VAL A 61 -22.07 -8.53 27.05
CA VAL A 61 -22.50 -9.21 25.81
C VAL A 61 -24.02 -9.17 25.66
N GLU A 62 -24.77 -9.32 26.75
CA GLU A 62 -26.23 -9.20 26.75
C GLU A 62 -26.68 -7.78 26.37
N ASP A 63 -26.06 -6.75 26.94
CA ASP A 63 -26.33 -5.35 26.61
C ASP A 63 -26.07 -5.06 25.13
N VAL A 64 -24.96 -5.58 24.58
CA VAL A 64 -24.62 -5.42 23.15
C VAL A 64 -25.61 -6.14 22.25
N LYS A 65 -26.06 -7.36 22.62
CA LYS A 65 -27.09 -8.09 21.86
C LYS A 65 -28.41 -7.33 21.80
N ASN A 66 -28.75 -6.61 22.86
CA ASN A 66 -29.98 -5.82 22.97
C ASN A 66 -29.84 -4.40 22.39
N SER A 67 -28.61 -3.93 22.15
CA SER A 67 -28.37 -2.63 21.54
C SER A 67 -28.78 -2.59 20.06
N LYS A 68 -29.20 -1.42 19.61
CA LYS A 68 -29.51 -1.12 18.20
C LYS A 68 -28.36 -0.42 17.48
N ASP A 69 -27.27 -0.14 18.18
CA ASP A 69 -26.14 0.60 17.63
C ASP A 69 -25.46 -0.19 16.50
N LYS A 70 -25.19 0.49 15.39
CA LYS A 70 -24.59 -0.12 14.20
C LYS A 70 -23.24 0.50 13.90
N TYR A 71 -22.24 -0.35 13.73
CA TYR A 71 -20.96 0.05 13.16
C TYR A 71 -21.14 0.33 11.65
N VAL A 72 -20.70 1.50 11.20
CA VAL A 72 -20.79 1.92 9.79
C VAL A 72 -19.39 2.00 9.20
N HIS A 73 -19.17 1.31 8.09
CA HIS A 73 -17.88 1.37 7.40
C HIS A 73 -17.71 2.70 6.65
N ASP A 74 -16.69 3.48 6.99
CA ASP A 74 -16.34 4.73 6.30
C ASP A 74 -15.84 4.51 4.85
N ASN A 75 -15.39 3.29 4.55
CA ASN A 75 -14.79 2.92 3.27
C ASN A 75 -15.73 2.10 2.38
N LEU A 76 -17.04 2.20 2.59
CA LEU A 76 -18.03 1.55 1.75
C LEU A 76 -17.98 2.13 0.33
N THR A 77 -17.94 1.26 -0.67
CA THR A 77 -18.00 1.63 -2.08
C THR A 77 -19.39 1.41 -2.65
N GLY A 78 -19.73 2.07 -3.76
CA GLY A 78 -20.98 1.82 -4.49
C GLY A 78 -20.99 0.48 -5.26
N LYS A 79 -19.88 -0.26 -5.30
CA LYS A 79 -19.80 -1.56 -5.99
C LYS A 79 -20.35 -2.67 -5.11
N LYS A 80 -21.14 -3.56 -5.73
CA LYS A 80 -21.64 -4.78 -5.10
C LYS A 80 -20.72 -5.95 -5.40
N CYS A 81 -20.54 -6.81 -4.41
CA CYS A 81 -19.78 -8.04 -4.53
C CYS A 81 -20.49 -8.98 -5.52
N PRO A 82 -19.79 -9.50 -6.54
CA PRO A 82 -20.37 -10.40 -7.53
C PRO A 82 -20.76 -11.77 -6.94
N GLN A 83 -20.26 -12.14 -5.76
CA GLN A 83 -20.56 -13.43 -5.14
C GLN A 83 -21.74 -13.40 -4.17
N CYS A 84 -21.91 -12.33 -3.39
CA CYS A 84 -22.96 -12.25 -2.36
C CYS A 84 -23.87 -11.02 -2.47
N GLY A 85 -23.64 -10.12 -3.42
CA GLY A 85 -24.45 -8.91 -3.64
C GLY A 85 -24.32 -7.80 -2.59
N LYS A 86 -23.60 -8.03 -1.48
CA LYS A 86 -23.28 -7.02 -0.45
C LYS A 86 -22.28 -5.98 -0.98
N TYR A 87 -22.21 -4.82 -0.36
CA TYR A 87 -21.28 -3.77 -0.77
C TYR A 87 -19.82 -4.17 -0.54
N MET A 88 -18.92 -3.58 -1.33
CA MET A 88 -17.48 -3.76 -1.17
C MET A 88 -16.86 -2.58 -0.41
N LEU A 89 -15.75 -2.83 0.27
CA LEU A 89 -14.97 -1.90 1.07
C LEU A 89 -13.67 -1.55 0.34
N GLU A 90 -13.37 -0.26 0.16
CA GLU A 90 -12.10 0.19 -0.41
C GLU A 90 -10.99 0.14 0.65
N VAL A 91 -9.93 -0.61 0.38
CA VAL A 91 -8.78 -0.76 1.27
C VAL A 91 -7.52 -0.30 0.54
N LYS A 92 -6.88 0.73 1.09
CA LYS A 92 -5.60 1.25 0.58
C LYS A 92 -4.46 0.44 1.20
N GLY A 93 -3.76 -0.33 0.36
CA GLY A 93 -2.58 -1.10 0.74
C GLY A 93 -1.28 -0.48 0.23
N LYS A 94 -0.14 -1.12 0.54
CA LYS A 94 1.18 -0.71 0.02
C LYS A 94 1.28 -0.79 -1.51
N ASN A 95 0.58 -1.77 -2.09
CA ASN A 95 0.69 -2.10 -3.51
C ASN A 95 -0.43 -1.49 -4.37
N GLY A 96 -1.31 -0.66 -3.80
CA GLY A 96 -2.44 -0.05 -4.50
C GLY A 96 -3.74 -0.18 -3.71
N ILE A 97 -4.86 -0.04 -4.41
CA ILE A 97 -6.21 -0.03 -3.83
C ILE A 97 -6.90 -1.35 -4.17
N ILE A 98 -7.50 -1.98 -3.15
CA ILE A 98 -8.21 -3.25 -3.26
C ILE A 98 -9.63 -3.04 -2.75
N ASN A 99 -10.64 -3.53 -3.46
CA ASN A 99 -11.97 -3.65 -2.92
C ASN A 99 -12.12 -5.04 -2.28
N VAL A 100 -12.61 -5.08 -1.05
CA VAL A 100 -12.83 -6.31 -0.28
C VAL A 100 -14.30 -6.40 0.06
N CYS A 101 -14.92 -7.56 -0.05
CA CYS A 101 -16.32 -7.73 0.36
C CYS A 101 -16.52 -7.28 1.82
N GLN A 102 -17.62 -6.57 2.09
CA GLN A 102 -17.99 -6.20 3.46
C GLN A 102 -18.17 -7.45 4.34
N ASP A 103 -18.68 -8.53 3.74
CA ASP A 103 -18.85 -9.80 4.42
C ASP A 103 -17.53 -10.58 4.48
N ARG A 104 -17.09 -10.88 5.70
CA ARG A 104 -15.86 -11.62 5.97
C ARG A 104 -15.99 -13.10 5.59
N GLU A 105 -17.19 -13.66 5.63
CA GLU A 105 -17.42 -15.06 5.24
C GLU A 105 -17.33 -15.25 3.72
N CYS A 106 -17.79 -14.27 2.96
CA CYS A 106 -17.68 -14.28 1.49
C CYS A 106 -16.21 -14.20 1.03
N GLY A 107 -15.40 -13.35 1.64
CA GLY A 107 -13.96 -13.29 1.37
C GLY A 107 -13.53 -12.75 -0.01
N TYR A 108 -14.46 -12.37 -0.90
CA TYR A 108 -14.15 -11.84 -2.24
C TYR A 108 -13.28 -10.58 -2.19
N ARG A 109 -12.31 -10.48 -3.12
CA ARG A 109 -11.40 -9.33 -3.25
C ARG A 109 -11.09 -9.06 -4.72
N GLU A 110 -11.09 -7.80 -5.09
CA GLU A 110 -10.67 -7.33 -6.43
C GLU A 110 -9.64 -6.21 -6.30
N ASN A 111 -8.63 -6.21 -7.17
CA ASN A 111 -7.66 -5.13 -7.22
C ASN A 111 -8.20 -4.00 -8.10
N VAL A 112 -8.44 -2.83 -7.52
CA VAL A 112 -8.86 -1.63 -8.25
C VAL A 112 -7.65 -0.95 -8.89
N SER A 113 -6.55 -0.91 -8.15
CA SER A 113 -5.29 -0.38 -8.64
C SER A 113 -4.10 -1.14 -8.10
N ARG A 114 -3.03 -1.21 -8.91
CA ARG A 114 -1.75 -1.78 -8.51
C ARG A 114 -0.58 -0.91 -8.93
N PHE A 115 0.37 -0.68 -8.03
CA PHE A 115 1.65 -0.09 -8.42
C PHE A 115 2.46 -1.11 -9.22
N THR A 116 2.97 -0.69 -10.37
CA THR A 116 3.80 -1.52 -11.24
C THR A 116 5.25 -1.06 -11.19
N ASN A 117 6.18 -1.91 -11.64
CA ASN A 117 7.58 -1.51 -11.81
C ASN A 117 7.84 -0.72 -13.10
N VAL A 118 6.81 -0.50 -13.92
CA VAL A 118 6.90 0.29 -15.14
C VAL A 118 7.11 1.75 -14.75
N ARG A 119 8.07 2.41 -15.42
CA ARG A 119 8.44 3.80 -15.16
C ARG A 119 7.70 4.73 -16.12
N CYS A 120 7.25 5.86 -15.60
CA CYS A 120 6.70 6.93 -16.42
C CYS A 120 7.75 7.45 -17.40
N PRO A 121 7.44 7.61 -18.70
CA PRO A 121 8.38 8.14 -19.68
C PRO A 121 8.74 9.60 -19.43
N GLN A 122 7.90 10.37 -18.72
CA GLN A 122 8.12 11.79 -18.47
C GLN A 122 8.89 12.09 -17.18
N CYS A 123 8.70 11.29 -16.12
CA CYS A 123 9.25 11.59 -14.80
C CYS A 123 9.88 10.39 -14.07
N HIS A 124 9.97 9.22 -14.72
CA HIS A 124 10.59 7.98 -14.21
C HIS A 124 10.07 7.46 -12.85
N VAL A 125 8.94 7.97 -12.36
CA VAL A 125 8.23 7.42 -11.19
C VAL A 125 7.44 6.18 -11.60
N LYS A 126 7.23 5.26 -10.66
CA LYS A 126 6.44 4.03 -10.89
C LYS A 126 5.00 4.38 -11.29
N LEU A 127 4.50 3.72 -12.32
CA LEU A 127 3.12 3.88 -12.80
C LEU A 127 2.17 2.98 -12.01
N GLU A 128 0.99 3.53 -11.71
CA GLU A 128 -0.15 2.81 -11.14
C GLU A 128 -1.03 2.29 -12.28
N LEU A 129 -1.31 0.99 -12.30
CA LEU A 129 -2.29 0.41 -13.22
C LEU A 129 -3.66 0.44 -12.56
N ARG A 130 -4.65 1.04 -13.24
CA ARG A 130 -6.05 1.11 -12.78
C ARG A 130 -6.99 0.43 -13.78
N GLY A 131 -8.07 -0.14 -13.28
CA GLY A 131 -9.14 -0.73 -14.08
C GLY A 131 -9.01 -2.23 -14.31
N GLU A 132 -9.98 -2.79 -15.04
CA GLU A 132 -10.16 -4.23 -15.24
C GLU A 132 -10.11 -4.58 -16.74
N GLY A 133 -9.56 -5.76 -17.06
CA GLY A 133 -9.50 -6.29 -18.43
C GLY A 133 -8.81 -5.36 -19.44
N GLN A 134 -9.43 -5.18 -20.60
CA GLN A 134 -8.87 -4.38 -21.71
C GLN A 134 -8.94 -2.85 -21.46
N GLY A 135 -9.73 -2.41 -20.47
CA GLY A 135 -9.85 -1.01 -20.07
C GLY A 135 -8.73 -0.52 -19.15
N GLN A 136 -7.72 -1.36 -18.87
CA GLN A 136 -6.63 -1.02 -17.98
C GLN A 136 -5.82 0.19 -18.47
N ILE A 137 -5.53 1.12 -17.56
CA ILE A 137 -4.75 2.33 -17.83
C ILE A 137 -3.57 2.44 -16.87
N TYR A 138 -2.41 2.84 -17.38
CA TYR A 138 -1.34 3.34 -16.54
C TYR A 138 -1.58 4.81 -16.23
N VAL A 139 -1.40 5.17 -14.96
CA VAL A 139 -1.52 6.53 -14.44
C VAL A 139 -0.25 6.84 -13.64
N CYS A 140 0.38 7.98 -13.91
CA CYS A 140 1.45 8.47 -13.07
C CYS A 140 0.89 9.18 -11.84
N THR A 141 1.50 8.96 -10.67
CA THR A 141 1.10 9.64 -9.42
C THR A 141 1.70 11.04 -9.26
N ARG A 142 2.71 11.40 -10.09
CA ARG A 142 3.46 12.65 -9.97
C ARG A 142 3.17 13.64 -11.11
N CYS A 143 2.98 13.15 -12.33
CA CYS A 143 2.61 13.98 -13.48
C CYS A 143 1.26 13.54 -14.05
N SER A 144 0.73 14.30 -15.02
CA SER A 144 -0.57 14.04 -15.66
C SER A 144 -0.54 12.91 -16.71
N PHE A 145 0.52 12.10 -16.75
CA PHE A 145 0.64 11.01 -17.72
C PHE A 145 -0.40 9.91 -17.45
N ARG A 146 -1.23 9.63 -18.46
CA ARG A 146 -2.21 8.55 -18.47
C ARG A 146 -2.27 7.91 -19.86
N GLU A 147 -2.13 6.59 -19.93
CA GLU A 147 -2.22 5.87 -21.19
C GLU A 147 -2.83 4.47 -21.02
N LYS A 148 -3.58 3.99 -22.02
CA LYS A 148 -4.13 2.63 -22.04
C LYS A 148 -3.00 1.59 -22.04
N LEU A 149 -3.18 0.51 -21.30
CA LEU A 149 -2.21 -0.59 -21.17
C LEU A 149 -1.77 -1.14 -22.53
N SER A 150 -2.73 -1.35 -23.44
CA SER A 150 -2.46 -1.86 -24.79
C SER A 150 -1.61 -0.90 -25.62
N SER A 151 -1.97 0.38 -25.66
CA SER A 151 -1.21 1.44 -26.36
C SER A 151 0.20 1.59 -25.78
N PHE A 152 0.31 1.62 -24.46
CA PHE A 152 1.59 1.75 -23.77
C PHE A 152 2.51 0.56 -24.06
N ASN A 153 1.99 -0.68 -23.97
CA ASN A 153 2.80 -1.87 -24.26
C ASN A 153 3.25 -1.92 -25.72
N LYS A 154 2.40 -1.54 -26.68
CA LYS A 154 2.80 -1.46 -28.09
C LYS A 154 3.95 -0.46 -28.31
N LYS A 155 3.90 0.71 -27.68
CA LYS A 155 4.92 1.75 -27.84
C LYS A 155 6.23 1.44 -27.13
N TYR A 156 6.15 0.96 -25.89
CA TYR A 156 7.31 0.91 -24.99
C TYR A 156 7.77 -0.50 -24.63
N ARG A 157 6.97 -1.55 -24.87
CA ARG A 157 7.37 -2.94 -24.63
C ARG A 157 7.66 -3.72 -25.90
N ASN A 158 6.86 -3.56 -26.95
CA ASN A 158 7.09 -4.27 -28.21
C ASN A 158 8.31 -3.72 -28.96
N ASN A 159 8.65 -2.44 -28.77
CA ASN A 159 9.85 -1.81 -29.30
C ASN A 159 11.08 -1.90 -28.37
N GLN A 160 11.01 -2.67 -27.28
CA GLN A 160 12.24 -3.08 -26.58
C GLN A 160 12.92 -4.20 -27.40
N GLU A 161 13.43 -3.84 -28.57
CA GLU A 161 14.75 -4.37 -28.93
C GLU A 161 15.64 -4.00 -27.75
N LYS A 162 15.90 -4.99 -26.89
CA LYS A 162 16.86 -4.83 -25.82
C LYS A 162 18.16 -4.44 -26.51
N LEU A 163 18.55 -3.17 -26.44
CA LEU A 163 19.96 -2.79 -26.52
C LEU A 163 20.66 -3.67 -25.47
N ASN A 164 21.21 -4.78 -25.95
CA ASN A 164 21.86 -5.76 -25.11
C ASN A 164 23.04 -5.03 -24.50
N LYS A 165 23.23 -5.11 -23.17
CA LYS A 165 24.42 -4.49 -22.54
C LYS A 165 25.71 -4.92 -23.24
N ARG A 166 25.71 -6.12 -23.85
CA ARG A 166 26.78 -6.63 -24.69
C ARG A 166 26.99 -5.85 -25.98
N ASP A 167 25.93 -5.43 -26.66
CA ASP A 167 26.00 -4.69 -27.93
C ASP A 167 26.46 -3.25 -27.69
N VAL A 168 25.98 -2.61 -26.61
CA VAL A 168 26.48 -1.31 -26.17
C VAL A 168 27.95 -1.38 -25.79
N ALA A 169 28.37 -2.40 -25.02
CA ALA A 169 29.78 -2.57 -24.65
C ALA A 169 30.67 -2.88 -25.88
N LYS A 170 30.16 -3.64 -26.86
CA LYS A 170 30.87 -3.94 -28.11
C LYS A 170 31.03 -2.69 -28.98
N TYR A 171 30.01 -1.85 -29.06
CA TYR A 171 30.06 -0.56 -29.75
C TYR A 171 31.05 0.41 -29.10
N MET A 172 31.01 0.55 -27.77
CA MET A 172 31.97 1.38 -27.02
C MET A 172 33.41 0.90 -27.19
N LYS A 173 33.66 -0.42 -27.20
CA LYS A 173 35.00 -0.99 -27.49
C LYS A 173 35.44 -0.76 -28.93
N LYS A 174 34.51 -0.78 -29.90
CA LYS A 174 34.80 -0.51 -31.31
C LYS A 174 35.20 0.95 -31.51
N MET A 175 34.47 1.89 -30.90
CA MET A 175 34.82 3.32 -30.88
C MET A 175 36.17 3.59 -30.21
N GLN A 176 36.50 2.87 -29.13
CA GLN A 176 37.82 2.98 -28.50
C GLN A 176 38.94 2.48 -29.41
N LYS A 177 38.74 1.33 -30.07
CA LYS A 177 39.71 0.80 -31.04
C LYS A 177 39.89 1.69 -32.28
N GLU A 178 38.81 2.29 -32.77
CA GLU A 178 38.85 3.23 -33.90
C GLU A 178 39.51 4.57 -33.52
N ASN A 179 39.52 4.93 -32.23
CA ASN A 179 40.29 6.08 -31.72
C ASN A 179 41.74 5.72 -31.37
N ASP A 180 42.03 4.45 -31.06
CA ASP A 180 43.37 3.93 -30.80
C ASP A 180 44.14 3.58 -32.08
N GLU A 181 43.46 3.44 -33.23
CA GLU A 181 44.14 3.45 -34.52
C GLU A 181 44.73 4.86 -34.72
N PRO A 182 46.06 5.01 -34.79
CA PRO A 182 46.64 6.31 -35.07
C PRO A 182 46.11 6.70 -36.44
N ILE A 183 45.44 7.86 -36.51
CA ILE A 183 45.25 8.57 -37.76
C ILE A 183 46.67 8.88 -38.24
N ASN A 184 47.29 7.95 -38.96
CA ASN A 184 48.45 8.21 -39.80
C ASN A 184 47.93 9.06 -40.95
N SER A 185 47.63 10.31 -40.62
CA SER A 185 47.30 11.34 -41.58
C SER A 185 48.58 11.55 -42.38
N ALA A 186 48.48 11.39 -43.69
CA ALA A 186 49.51 11.82 -44.63
C ALA A 186 49.98 13.28 -44.36
N LEU A 187 49.19 14.06 -43.63
CA LEU A 187 49.51 15.39 -43.11
C LEU A 187 50.65 15.38 -42.06
N ALA A 188 50.70 14.41 -41.16
CA ALA A 188 51.74 14.30 -40.14
C ALA A 188 53.13 13.97 -40.73
N GLU A 189 53.17 13.16 -41.79
CA GLU A 189 54.39 12.89 -42.56
C GLU A 189 54.83 14.06 -43.43
N ALA A 190 53.90 14.89 -43.92
CA ALA A 190 54.24 16.09 -44.68
C ALA A 190 54.83 17.20 -43.80
N LEU A 191 54.35 17.33 -42.56
CA LEU A 191 54.83 18.32 -41.59
C LEU A 191 56.22 17.99 -41.02
N SER A 192 56.57 16.72 -40.86
CA SER A 192 57.90 16.31 -40.38
C SER A 192 59.02 16.53 -41.41
N LYS A 193 58.67 16.68 -42.70
CA LYS A 193 59.61 16.95 -43.80
C LYS A 193 59.84 18.45 -44.07
N LEU A 194 59.05 19.32 -43.45
CA LEU A 194 59.28 20.78 -43.47
C LEU A 194 60.24 21.14 -42.34
N LYS A 195 61.56 21.16 -42.63
CA LYS A 195 62.55 21.77 -41.74
C LYS A 195 62.49 23.30 -41.94
N LEU A 196 62.18 24.02 -40.87
CA LEU A 196 62.53 25.42 -40.67
C LEU A 196 63.95 25.51 -40.10
#